data_AF-A0A0N9VZ11-F1
#
_entry.id   AF-A0A0N9VZ11-F1
#
_cell.length_a   1.000
_cell.length_b   1.000
_cell.length_c   1.000
_cell.angle_alpha   90.00
_cell.angle_beta   90.00
_cell.angle_gamma   90.00
#
_symmetry.space_group_name_H-M   'P 1'
#
loop_
_entity.id
_entity.type
_entity.pdbx_description
1 polymer ?
#
loop_
_entity_poly.entity_id
_entity_poly.type
_entity_poly.pdbx_seq_one_letter_code
_entity_poly.pdbx_strand_id
1 'polypeptide(L)'
;MKTLFKQTLTASILSTMIAGTAFAAPSETPPVFVKHVADGLIASLKANQAKLKANPSAAREIVRKNLDPYIDSQAFTRIVMGTYATNQYSTAAQRAQFEKNFRESLIENYGSAFAKFTNQTYTLRPYKDTGSKNPVVTLDFNNNGEKIPVSFQLVDKGNQWKVRNMNVSGIDLGLQFRNQFAANVKRNGGNIDKAIATFKPDADAATQKK
;
A
#
# COMPACT_ATOMS: atom_id res chain seq x y z
N MET A 1 -64.77 -29.23 -45.87
CA MET A 1 -64.95 -27.86 -45.36
C MET A 1 -64.23 -27.77 -44.01
N LYS A 2 -63.29 -26.83 -43.86
CA LYS A 2 -62.61 -26.37 -42.61
C LYS A 2 -61.54 -27.26 -41.92
N THR A 3 -60.31 -27.12 -42.44
CA THR A 3 -59.02 -26.78 -41.80
C THR A 3 -58.66 -27.03 -40.31
N LEU A 4 -57.37 -27.42 -40.15
CA LEU A 4 -56.36 -27.12 -39.08
C LEU A 4 -56.37 -28.02 -37.82
N PHE A 5 -55.26 -28.45 -37.17
CA PHE A 5 -53.92 -27.85 -36.97
C PHE A 5 -52.89 -28.99 -36.70
N LYS A 6 -51.66 -28.89 -37.22
CA LYS A 6 -50.49 -29.69 -36.79
C LYS A 6 -49.74 -28.92 -35.69
N GLN A 7 -49.35 -29.58 -34.60
CA GLN A 7 -48.40 -29.04 -33.63
C GLN A 7 -47.32 -30.08 -33.31
N THR A 8 -46.09 -29.76 -33.69
CA THR A 8 -44.84 -30.44 -33.36
C THR A 8 -44.34 -29.93 -32.01
N LEU A 9 -44.00 -30.84 -31.09
CA LEU A 9 -43.39 -30.51 -29.80
C LEU A 9 -41.87 -30.70 -29.91
N THR A 10 -41.13 -29.59 -29.97
CA THR A 10 -39.66 -29.57 -29.88
C THR A 10 -39.28 -29.23 -28.44
N ALA A 11 -38.67 -30.19 -27.72
CA ALA A 11 -38.16 -29.98 -26.38
C ALA A 11 -36.75 -29.35 -26.44
N SER A 12 -36.62 -28.09 -26.05
CA SER A 12 -35.33 -27.41 -25.90
C SER A 12 -34.90 -27.45 -24.44
N ILE A 13 -33.83 -28.22 -24.14
CA ILE A 13 -33.16 -28.22 -22.84
C ILE A 13 -32.24 -27.01 -22.79
N LEU A 14 -32.59 -26.02 -21.98
CA LEU A 14 -31.78 -24.83 -21.71
C LEU A 14 -30.78 -25.16 -20.59
N SER A 15 -29.55 -25.51 -20.96
CA SER A 15 -28.43 -25.63 -20.01
C SER A 15 -27.91 -24.24 -19.64
N THR A 16 -28.35 -23.72 -18.50
CA THR A 16 -27.81 -22.48 -17.91
C THR A 16 -26.42 -22.77 -17.33
N MET A 17 -25.36 -22.44 -18.07
CA MET A 17 -24.01 -22.39 -17.51
C MET A 17 -23.89 -21.21 -16.56
N ILE A 18 -23.80 -21.49 -15.27
CA ILE A 18 -23.40 -20.51 -14.26
C ILE A 18 -21.88 -20.33 -14.40
N ALA A 19 -21.47 -19.34 -15.18
CA ALA A 19 -20.08 -18.89 -15.22
C ALA A 19 -19.75 -18.18 -13.89
N GLY A 20 -19.21 -18.92 -12.92
CA GLY A 20 -18.62 -18.33 -11.73
C GLY A 20 -17.43 -17.46 -12.14
N THR A 21 -17.43 -16.19 -11.73
CA THR A 21 -16.26 -15.31 -11.89
C THR A 21 -15.13 -15.83 -11.00
N ALA A 22 -14.26 -16.67 -11.56
CA ALA A 22 -12.99 -17.02 -10.92
C ALA A 22 -12.12 -15.77 -10.91
N PHE A 23 -11.91 -15.19 -9.73
CA PHE A 23 -10.87 -14.17 -9.55
C PHE A 23 -9.53 -14.88 -9.68
N ALA A 24 -8.82 -14.62 -10.77
CA ALA A 24 -7.46 -15.12 -10.96
C ALA A 24 -6.56 -14.54 -9.86
N ALA A 25 -5.74 -15.40 -9.25
CA ALA A 25 -4.67 -14.92 -8.39
C ALA A 25 -3.72 -14.01 -9.21
N PRO A 26 -3.03 -13.04 -8.57
CA PRO A 26 -2.02 -12.24 -9.23
C PRO A 26 -1.01 -13.13 -9.96
N SER A 27 -0.59 -12.70 -11.15
CA SER A 27 0.28 -13.49 -12.03
C SER A 27 1.68 -13.74 -11.46
N GLU A 28 2.10 -12.96 -10.46
CA GLU A 28 3.40 -13.06 -9.81
C GLU A 28 3.29 -13.46 -8.33
N THR A 29 4.32 -14.13 -7.82
CA THR A 29 4.39 -14.50 -6.40
C THR A 29 4.74 -13.29 -5.53
N PRO A 30 4.39 -13.29 -4.22
CA PRO A 30 4.67 -12.17 -3.32
C PRO A 30 6.15 -11.69 -3.35
N PRO A 31 7.17 -12.57 -3.33
CA PRO A 31 8.55 -12.13 -3.41
C PRO A 31 8.93 -11.51 -4.76
N VAL A 32 8.39 -12.04 -5.86
CA VAL A 32 8.63 -11.51 -7.22
C VAL A 32 8.07 -10.09 -7.34
N PHE A 33 6.84 -9.88 -6.86
CA PHE A 33 6.21 -8.55 -6.80
C PHE A 33 7.07 -7.55 -6.03
N VAL A 34 7.47 -7.87 -4.80
CA VAL A 34 8.25 -6.94 -3.97
C VAL A 34 9.60 -6.60 -4.59
N LYS A 35 10.27 -7.58 -5.21
CA LYS A 35 11.50 -7.34 -5.98
C LYS A 35 11.25 -6.42 -7.18
N HIS A 36 10.22 -6.70 -7.98
CA HIS A 36 9.88 -5.87 -9.14
C HIS A 36 9.67 -4.40 -8.74
N VAL A 37 8.91 -4.15 -7.68
CA VAL A 37 8.68 -2.78 -7.17
C VAL A 37 9.98 -2.13 -6.67
N ALA A 38 10.79 -2.86 -5.89
CA ALA A 38 12.06 -2.36 -5.37
C ALA A 38 13.08 -2.06 -6.48
N ASP A 39 13.22 -2.97 -7.44
CA ASP A 39 14.12 -2.83 -8.59
C ASP A 39 13.70 -1.65 -9.48
N GLY A 40 12.40 -1.48 -9.72
CA GLY A 40 11.86 -0.34 -10.47
C GLY A 40 12.17 1.00 -9.82
N LEU A 41 11.94 1.12 -8.51
CA LEU A 41 12.29 2.34 -7.77
C LEU A 41 13.80 2.61 -7.80
N ILE A 42 14.63 1.60 -7.53
CA ILE A 42 16.10 1.74 -7.54
C ILE A 42 16.60 2.16 -8.92
N ALA A 43 16.11 1.53 -9.99
CA ALA A 43 16.46 1.88 -11.36
C ALA A 43 16.06 3.33 -11.68
N SER A 44 14.86 3.75 -11.29
CA SER A 44 14.38 5.11 -11.50
C SER A 44 15.20 6.14 -10.71
N LEU A 45 15.61 5.84 -9.48
CA LEU A 45 16.47 6.72 -8.68
C LEU A 45 17.87 6.86 -9.30
N LYS A 46 18.48 5.75 -9.73
CA LYS A 46 19.77 5.75 -10.43
C LYS A 46 19.75 6.58 -11.71
N ALA A 47 18.73 6.36 -12.55
CA ALA A 47 18.58 7.09 -13.82
C ALA A 47 18.40 8.61 -13.63
N ASN A 48 17.91 9.04 -12.46
CA ASN A 48 17.62 10.44 -12.17
C ASN A 48 18.60 11.08 -11.18
N GLN A 49 19.76 10.46 -10.90
CA GLN A 49 20.67 10.93 -9.86
C GLN A 49 21.13 12.39 -10.05
N ALA A 50 21.40 12.82 -11.29
CA ALA A 50 21.74 14.21 -11.59
C ALA A 50 20.58 15.19 -11.27
N LYS A 51 19.35 14.81 -11.62
CA LYS A 51 18.13 15.58 -11.32
C LYS A 51 17.92 15.68 -9.80
N LEU A 52 18.14 14.58 -9.07
CA LEU A 52 18.01 14.51 -7.62
C LEU A 52 19.04 15.40 -6.89
N LYS A 53 20.28 15.46 -7.40
CA LYS A 53 21.33 16.35 -6.85
C LYS A 53 20.98 17.83 -7.04
N ALA A 54 20.46 18.19 -8.21
CA ALA A 54 20.09 19.57 -8.53
C ALA A 54 18.79 20.02 -7.84
N ASN A 55 17.82 19.11 -7.72
CA ASN A 55 16.53 19.39 -7.11
C ASN A 55 16.05 18.19 -6.27
N PRO A 56 16.35 18.17 -4.96
CA PRO A 56 15.91 17.11 -4.06
C PRO A 56 14.39 16.92 -4.01
N SER A 57 13.59 17.94 -4.34
CA SER A 57 12.12 17.80 -4.42
C SER A 57 11.65 16.90 -5.56
N ALA A 58 12.48 16.69 -6.60
CA ALA A 58 12.19 15.76 -7.69
C ALA A 58 12.09 14.29 -7.21
N ALA A 59 12.68 13.96 -6.05
CA ALA A 59 12.55 12.65 -5.42
C ALA A 59 11.08 12.30 -5.16
N ARG A 60 10.26 13.30 -4.82
CA ARG A 60 8.85 13.11 -4.49
C ARG A 60 8.06 12.57 -5.67
N GLU A 61 8.28 13.13 -6.86
CA GLU A 61 7.64 12.71 -8.10
C GLU A 61 8.08 11.30 -8.50
N ILE A 62 9.38 11.03 -8.42
CA ILE A 62 9.95 9.71 -8.73
C ILE A 62 9.36 8.64 -7.79
N VAL A 63 9.32 8.91 -6.49
CA VAL A 63 8.77 7.99 -5.50
C VAL A 63 7.28 7.75 -5.74
N ARG A 64 6.48 8.80 -5.95
CA ARG A 64 5.05 8.65 -6.27
C ARG A 64 4.83 7.76 -7.48
N LYS A 65 5.50 8.07 -8.59
CA LYS A 65 5.36 7.32 -9.85
C LYS A 65 5.71 5.84 -9.69
N ASN A 66 6.72 5.53 -8.89
CA ASN A 66 7.21 4.17 -8.73
C ASN A 66 6.51 3.38 -7.63
N LEU A 67 5.90 4.03 -6.62
CA LEU A 67 5.29 3.34 -5.49
C LEU A 67 3.77 3.41 -5.47
N ASP A 68 3.15 4.54 -5.84
CA ASP A 68 1.69 4.72 -5.76
C ASP A 68 0.89 3.60 -6.45
N PRO A 69 1.31 3.09 -7.63
CA PRO A 69 0.62 1.98 -8.28
C PRO A 69 0.66 0.66 -7.49
N TYR A 70 1.45 0.55 -6.43
CA TYR A 70 1.67 -0.70 -5.71
C TYR A 70 1.26 -0.62 -4.23
N ILE A 71 0.79 0.53 -3.74
CA ILE A 71 0.30 0.68 -2.37
C ILE A 71 -1.23 0.57 -2.34
N ASP A 72 -1.77 -0.15 -1.35
CA ASP A 72 -3.19 -0.07 -0.98
C ASP A 72 -3.37 1.09 0.00
N SER A 73 -3.45 2.31 -0.55
CA SER A 73 -3.54 3.54 0.23
C SER A 73 -4.79 3.60 1.12
N GLN A 74 -5.89 2.99 0.66
CA GLN A 74 -7.12 2.90 1.44
C GLN A 74 -6.98 1.96 2.63
N ALA A 75 -6.36 0.79 2.45
CA ALA A 75 -6.09 -0.11 3.57
C ALA A 75 -5.14 0.54 4.57
N PHE A 76 -4.09 1.22 4.09
CA PHE A 76 -3.14 1.86 4.98
C PHE A 76 -3.80 3.02 5.75
N THR A 77 -4.62 3.84 5.09
CA THR A 77 -5.45 4.86 5.73
C THR A 77 -6.35 4.29 6.83
N ARG A 78 -7.05 3.17 6.57
CA ARG A 78 -7.89 2.51 7.58
C ARG A 78 -7.07 1.99 8.77
N ILE A 79 -5.86 1.47 8.53
CA ILE A 79 -4.97 1.01 9.60
C ILE A 79 -4.58 2.19 10.49
N VAL A 80 -4.14 3.30 9.90
CA VAL A 80 -3.68 4.48 10.64
C VAL A 80 -4.84 5.19 11.36
N MET A 81 -6.00 5.33 10.72
CA MET A 81 -7.15 5.95 11.38
C MET A 81 -7.76 5.06 12.47
N GLY A 82 -7.59 3.73 12.39
CA GLY A 82 -8.11 2.78 13.37
C GLY A 82 -9.64 2.92 13.55
N THR A 83 -10.10 3.03 14.80
CA THR A 83 -11.53 3.27 15.12
C THR A 83 -12.12 4.48 14.39
N TYR A 84 -11.32 5.53 14.18
CA TYR A 84 -11.77 6.76 13.52
C TYR A 84 -12.04 6.56 12.02
N ALA A 85 -11.64 5.43 11.43
CA ALA A 85 -11.94 5.09 10.04
C ALA A 85 -13.39 4.63 9.82
N THR A 86 -14.14 4.36 10.88
CA THR A 86 -15.53 3.90 10.78
C THR A 86 -16.48 5.07 10.50
N ASN A 87 -17.65 4.76 9.93
CA ASN A 87 -18.67 5.77 9.60
C ASN A 87 -19.23 6.50 10.83
N GLN A 88 -19.02 5.97 12.04
CA GLN A 88 -19.39 6.63 13.29
C GLN A 88 -18.51 7.86 13.58
N TYR A 89 -17.25 7.87 13.14
CA TYR A 89 -16.28 8.91 13.48
C TYR A 89 -15.85 9.75 12.27
N SER A 90 -15.90 9.19 11.06
CA SER A 90 -15.51 9.92 9.85
C SER A 90 -16.41 9.63 8.67
N THR A 91 -16.53 10.62 7.79
CA THR A 91 -17.13 10.51 6.47
C THR A 91 -16.12 9.98 5.45
N ALA A 92 -16.61 9.54 4.28
CA ALA A 92 -15.74 9.15 3.17
C ALA A 92 -14.83 10.31 2.70
N ALA A 93 -15.35 11.54 2.66
CA ALA A 93 -14.59 12.72 2.28
C ALA A 93 -13.45 13.02 3.26
N GLN A 94 -13.71 12.91 4.57
CA GLN A 94 -12.68 13.06 5.60
C GLN A 94 -11.58 12.01 5.49
N ARG A 95 -11.94 10.74 5.23
CA ARG A 95 -10.93 9.68 5.00
C ARG A 95 -10.08 9.93 3.76
N ALA A 96 -10.69 10.41 2.66
CA ALA A 96 -9.96 10.77 1.46
C ALA A 96 -9.02 11.96 1.69
N GLN A 97 -9.46 12.97 2.45
CA GLN A 97 -8.63 14.11 2.84
C GLN A 97 -7.46 13.66 3.73
N PHE A 98 -7.72 12.78 4.70
CA PHE A 98 -6.68 12.18 5.52
C PHE A 98 -5.66 11.42 4.67
N GLU A 99 -6.12 10.55 3.76
CA GLU A 99 -5.25 9.79 2.87
C GLU A 99 -4.32 10.72 2.09
N LYS A 100 -4.88 11.79 1.50
CA LYS A 100 -4.11 12.79 0.75
C LYS A 100 -3.04 13.44 1.63
N ASN A 101 -3.43 14.03 2.76
CA ASN A 101 -2.51 14.74 3.67
C ASN A 101 -1.43 13.81 4.23
N PHE A 102 -1.82 12.59 4.58
CA PHE A 102 -0.93 11.58 5.12
C PHE A 102 0.11 11.16 4.09
N ARG A 103 -0.30 10.86 2.86
CA ARG A 103 0.63 10.51 1.77
C ARG A 103 1.58 11.64 1.43
N GLU A 104 1.07 12.88 1.35
CA GLU A 104 1.91 14.06 1.15
C GLU A 104 2.96 14.16 2.26
N SER A 105 2.55 14.06 3.53
CA SER A 105 3.46 14.15 4.67
C SER A 105 4.52 13.06 4.67
N LEU A 106 4.18 11.80 4.34
CA LEU A 106 5.19 10.73 4.24
C LEU A 106 6.22 11.03 3.14
N ILE A 107 5.78 11.54 2.00
CA ILE A 107 6.67 11.87 0.89
C ILE A 107 7.54 13.09 1.23
N GLU A 108 7.02 14.06 1.98
CA GLU A 108 7.80 15.19 2.48
C GLU A 108 8.87 14.73 3.48
N ASN A 109 8.49 13.90 4.46
CA ASN A 109 9.38 13.47 5.54
C ASN A 109 10.45 12.48 5.06
N TYR A 110 10.09 11.54 4.17
CA TYR A 110 10.98 10.46 3.73
C TYR A 110 11.53 10.64 2.31
N GLY A 111 10.98 11.56 1.51
CA GLY A 111 11.47 11.86 0.16
C GLY A 111 12.93 12.26 0.12
N SER A 112 13.41 12.94 1.18
CA SER A 112 14.81 13.36 1.30
C SER A 112 15.79 12.19 1.43
N ALA A 113 15.36 11.06 2.00
CA ALA A 113 16.18 9.84 2.08
C ALA A 113 16.38 9.24 0.67
N PHE A 114 15.34 9.27 -0.16
CA PHE A 114 15.44 8.83 -1.56
C PHE A 114 16.30 9.75 -2.41
N ALA A 115 16.34 11.06 -2.12
CA ALA A 115 17.25 12.00 -2.78
C ALA A 115 18.72 11.71 -2.48
N LYS A 116 19.01 11.08 -1.33
CA LYS A 116 20.36 10.64 -0.91
C LYS A 116 20.70 9.23 -1.38
N PHE A 117 19.83 8.61 -2.18
CA PHE A 117 20.11 7.31 -2.76
C PHE A 117 21.37 7.38 -3.63
N THR A 118 22.29 6.44 -3.42
CA THR A 118 23.52 6.31 -4.19
C THR A 118 23.56 4.93 -4.82
N ASN A 119 24.03 3.94 -4.06
CA ASN A 119 24.28 2.57 -4.53
C ASN A 119 23.74 1.53 -3.53
N GLN A 120 22.74 1.89 -2.73
CA GLN A 120 22.13 0.95 -1.80
C GLN A 120 21.61 -0.28 -2.58
N THR A 121 21.90 -1.45 -2.05
CA THR A 121 21.45 -2.75 -2.57
C THR A 121 20.49 -3.38 -1.57
N TYR A 122 19.86 -4.49 -1.93
CA TYR A 122 19.09 -5.26 -0.97
C TYR A 122 19.32 -6.75 -1.18
N THR A 123 19.02 -7.52 -0.13
CA THR A 123 18.92 -8.98 -0.21
C THR A 123 17.53 -9.41 0.22
N LEU A 124 16.93 -10.37 -0.49
CA LEU A 124 15.65 -10.97 -0.13
C LEU A 124 15.89 -12.01 0.97
N ARG A 125 15.17 -11.90 2.09
CA ARG A 125 15.18 -12.96 3.11
C ARG A 125 14.44 -14.21 2.61
N PRO A 126 14.76 -15.40 3.15
CA PRO A 126 14.01 -16.61 2.85
C PRO A 126 12.50 -16.39 3.04
N TYR A 127 11.74 -16.68 1.98
CA TYR A 127 10.29 -16.59 1.99
C TYR A 127 9.70 -18.00 1.94
N LYS A 128 8.73 -18.25 2.81
CA LYS A 128 7.92 -19.47 2.80
C LYS A 128 6.47 -19.06 2.65
N ASP A 129 5.81 -19.60 1.62
CA ASP A 129 4.36 -19.44 1.50
C ASP A 129 3.66 -20.26 2.60
N THR A 130 2.77 -19.61 3.34
CA THR A 130 2.00 -20.18 4.43
C THR A 130 0.49 -20.23 4.13
N GLY A 131 0.07 -19.80 2.93
CA GLY A 131 -1.35 -19.61 2.61
C GLY A 131 -1.99 -18.43 3.34
N SER A 132 -1.19 -17.52 3.91
CA SER A 132 -1.69 -16.31 4.56
C SER A 132 -2.40 -15.40 3.56
N LYS A 133 -3.59 -14.90 3.94
CA LYS A 133 -4.30 -13.85 3.20
C LYS A 133 -3.47 -12.57 3.03
N ASN A 134 -2.55 -12.32 3.96
CA ASN A 134 -1.64 -11.17 3.92
C ASN A 134 -0.20 -11.67 4.04
N PRO A 135 0.43 -12.14 2.96
CA PRO A 135 1.80 -12.62 3.02
C PRO A 135 2.76 -11.48 3.35
N VAL A 136 3.88 -11.81 4.00
CA VAL A 136 4.92 -10.86 4.38
C VAL A 136 6.22 -11.23 3.68
N VAL A 137 6.82 -10.26 3.01
CA VAL A 137 8.12 -10.41 2.33
C VAL A 137 9.08 -9.41 2.93
N THR A 138 10.28 -9.85 3.30
CA THR A 138 11.30 -9.00 3.92
C THR A 138 12.51 -8.83 3.03
N LEU A 139 12.89 -7.58 2.79
CA LEU A 139 14.15 -7.19 2.17
C LEU A 139 15.08 -6.60 3.21
N ASP A 140 16.34 -7.02 3.22
CA ASP A 140 17.41 -6.35 3.96
C ASP A 140 18.11 -5.35 3.04
N PHE A 141 17.81 -4.05 3.19
CA PHE A 141 18.47 -2.98 2.44
C PHE A 141 19.84 -2.69 3.06
N ASN A 142 20.88 -2.63 2.24
CA ASN A 142 22.23 -2.29 2.66
C ASN A 142 22.47 -0.79 2.49
N ASN A 143 22.75 -0.12 3.60
CA ASN A 143 23.13 1.27 3.66
C ASN A 143 24.50 1.40 4.35
N ASN A 144 25.57 1.53 3.56
CA ASN A 144 26.95 1.68 4.06
C ASN A 144 27.38 0.58 5.06
N GLY A 145 26.98 -0.67 4.82
CA GLY A 145 27.32 -1.81 5.68
C GLY A 145 26.27 -2.10 6.75
N GLU A 146 25.36 -1.17 7.03
CA GLU A 146 24.21 -1.41 7.90
C GLU A 146 23.08 -2.09 7.10
N LYS A 147 22.56 -3.19 7.64
CA LYS A 147 21.38 -3.88 7.09
C LYS A 147 20.12 -3.37 7.75
N ILE A 148 19.26 -2.74 6.96
CA ILE A 148 17.96 -2.22 7.39
C ILE A 148 16.88 -3.20 6.90
N PRO A 149 16.30 -4.03 7.78
CA PRO A 149 15.22 -4.93 7.40
C PRO A 149 13.93 -4.16 7.18
N VAL A 150 13.29 -4.40 6.04
CA VAL A 150 12.00 -3.84 5.69
C VAL A 150 11.07 -4.98 5.29
N SER A 151 10.01 -5.18 6.06
CA SER A 151 9.00 -6.21 5.79
C SER A 151 7.75 -5.57 5.22
N PHE A 152 7.30 -6.07 4.07
CA PHE A 152 6.13 -5.61 3.34
C PHE A 152 4.99 -6.60 3.55
N GLN A 153 3.92 -6.16 4.20
CA GLN A 153 2.69 -6.94 4.28
C GLN A 153 1.85 -6.66 3.04
N LEU A 154 1.47 -7.70 2.33
CA LEU A 154 0.80 -7.61 1.06
C LEU A 154 -0.69 -7.95 1.17
N VAL A 155 -1.45 -7.56 0.15
CA VAL A 155 -2.84 -7.96 -0.06
C VAL A 155 -3.07 -8.20 -1.54
N ASP A 156 -3.81 -9.26 -1.82
CA ASP A 156 -4.29 -9.55 -3.16
C ASP A 156 -5.50 -8.67 -3.50
N LYS A 157 -5.47 -8.00 -4.66
CA LYS A 157 -6.59 -7.22 -5.21
C LYS A 157 -7.23 -7.84 -6.45
N GLY A 158 -6.95 -9.12 -6.73
CA GLY A 158 -7.48 -9.90 -7.84
C GLY A 158 -6.81 -9.62 -9.19
N ASN A 159 -6.01 -8.55 -9.31
CA ASN A 159 -5.23 -8.24 -10.51
C ASN A 159 -3.73 -8.11 -10.24
N GLN A 160 -3.37 -7.59 -9.07
CA GLN A 160 -1.99 -7.38 -8.65
C GLN A 160 -1.91 -7.39 -7.12
N TRP A 161 -0.75 -7.75 -6.59
CA TRP A 161 -0.44 -7.53 -5.20
C TRP A 161 -0.37 -6.03 -4.90
N LYS A 162 -0.70 -5.66 -3.66
CA LYS A 162 -0.48 -4.32 -3.13
C LYS A 162 0.17 -4.41 -1.75
N VAL A 163 1.05 -3.47 -1.44
CA VAL A 163 1.57 -3.27 -0.08
C VAL A 163 0.49 -2.58 0.74
N ARG A 164 0.06 -3.21 1.84
CA ARG A 164 -0.97 -2.67 2.75
C ARG A 164 -0.42 -2.17 4.08
N ASN A 165 0.76 -2.63 4.48
CA ASN A 165 1.47 -2.19 5.68
C ASN A 165 2.97 -2.50 5.53
N MET A 166 3.80 -1.87 6.35
CA MET A 166 5.24 -2.07 6.38
C MET A 166 5.79 -2.10 7.81
N ASN A 167 6.84 -2.89 8.00
CA ASN A 167 7.66 -2.87 9.20
C ASN A 167 9.09 -2.49 8.81
N VAL A 168 9.70 -1.54 9.53
CA VAL A 168 11.09 -1.12 9.33
C VAL A 168 11.84 -1.31 10.63
N SER A 169 12.90 -2.11 10.62
CA SER A 169 13.75 -2.36 11.81
C SER A 169 12.95 -2.77 13.06
N GLY A 170 11.89 -3.57 12.87
CA GLY A 170 11.03 -4.04 13.95
C GLY A 170 9.85 -3.13 14.27
N ILE A 171 9.78 -1.92 13.70
CA ILE A 171 8.70 -0.96 13.94
C ILE A 171 7.60 -1.14 12.89
N ASP A 172 6.41 -1.54 13.33
CA ASP A 172 5.20 -1.55 12.49
C ASP A 172 4.73 -0.11 12.26
N LEU A 173 4.90 0.39 11.03
CA LEU A 173 4.60 1.78 10.70
C LEU A 173 3.10 2.07 10.79
N GLY A 174 2.25 1.14 10.35
CA GLY A 174 0.80 1.29 10.43
C GLY A 174 0.34 1.45 11.88
N LEU A 175 0.84 0.61 12.79
CA LEU A 175 0.53 0.69 14.21
C LEU A 175 1.10 1.96 14.86
N GLN A 176 2.35 2.31 14.53
CA GLN A 176 2.99 3.52 15.05
C GLN A 176 2.18 4.77 14.68
N PHE A 177 1.84 4.93 13.40
CA PHE A 177 1.04 6.06 12.95
C PHE A 177 -0.38 6.03 13.51
N ARG A 178 -0.96 4.84 13.74
CA ARG A 178 -2.27 4.73 14.40
C ARG A 178 -2.24 5.32 15.81
N ASN A 179 -1.21 5.00 16.58
CA ASN A 179 -1.06 5.54 17.93
C ASN A 179 -0.88 7.07 17.91
N GLN A 180 -0.11 7.58 16.95
CA GLN A 180 0.08 9.02 16.78
C GLN A 180 -1.20 9.74 16.36
N PHE A 181 -1.96 9.16 15.43
CA PHE A 181 -3.22 9.76 14.98
C PHE A 181 -4.24 9.78 16.11
N ALA A 182 -4.37 8.69 16.87
CA ALA A 182 -5.25 8.65 18.04
C ALA A 182 -4.88 9.69 19.11
N ALA A 183 -3.58 9.87 19.38
CA ALA A 183 -3.10 10.92 20.27
C ALA A 183 -3.39 12.32 19.72
N ASN A 184 -3.27 12.53 18.40
CA ASN A 184 -3.57 13.79 17.75
C ASN A 184 -5.07 14.13 17.82
N VAL A 185 -5.96 13.15 17.63
CA VAL A 185 -7.41 13.32 17.82
C VAL A 185 -7.72 13.72 19.26
N LYS A 186 -7.11 13.05 20.25
CA LYS A 186 -7.27 13.40 21.67
C LYS A 186 -6.81 14.84 21.96
N ARG A 187 -5.66 15.25 21.43
CA ARG A 187 -5.13 16.62 21.59
C ARG A 187 -6.04 17.67 20.96
N ASN A 188 -6.73 17.31 19.88
CA ASN A 188 -7.72 18.17 19.22
C ASN A 188 -9.13 18.05 19.81
N GLY A 189 -9.27 17.51 21.03
CA GLY A 189 -10.56 17.42 21.73
C GLY A 189 -11.58 16.54 21.02
N GLY A 190 -11.14 15.54 20.25
CA GLY A 190 -12.02 14.68 19.46
C GLY A 190 -12.45 15.27 18.11
N ASN A 191 -12.02 16.48 17.76
CA ASN A 191 -12.36 17.09 16.48
C ASN A 191 -11.55 16.43 15.33
N ILE A 192 -12.25 15.65 14.51
CA ILE A 192 -11.66 14.87 13.42
C ILE A 192 -11.11 15.74 12.30
N ASP A 193 -11.79 16.82 11.92
CA ASP A 193 -11.31 17.72 10.85
C ASP A 193 -10.01 18.41 11.27
N LYS A 194 -9.94 18.91 12.51
CA LYS A 194 -8.71 19.47 13.07
C LYS A 194 -7.62 18.40 13.16
N ALA A 195 -7.95 17.19 13.61
CA ALA A 195 -6.98 16.11 13.67
C ALA A 195 -6.41 15.74 12.29
N ILE A 196 -7.24 15.70 11.25
CA ILE A 196 -6.81 15.45 9.87
C ILE A 196 -5.93 16.60 9.35
N ALA A 197 -6.26 17.84 9.68
CA ALA A 197 -5.49 19.01 9.26
C ALA A 197 -4.13 19.13 9.97
N THR A 198 -4.03 18.72 11.25
CA THR A 198 -2.80 18.87 12.04
C THR A 198 -1.95 17.61 12.10
N PHE A 199 -2.40 16.48 11.57
CA PHE A 199 -1.65 15.23 11.68
C PHE A 199 -0.37 15.27 10.85
N LYS A 200 0.76 15.07 11.53
CA LYS A 200 2.08 14.91 10.92
C LYS A 200 2.67 13.59 11.40
N PRO A 201 2.74 12.56 10.55
CA PRO A 201 3.30 11.27 10.93
C PRO A 201 4.82 11.35 11.13
N ASP A 202 5.31 10.66 12.16
CA ASP A 202 6.73 10.58 12.48
C ASP A 202 7.14 9.12 12.77
N ALA A 203 7.73 8.44 11.79
CA ALA A 203 8.19 7.06 11.94
C ALA A 203 9.32 6.93 12.98
N ASP A 204 10.10 7.99 13.21
CA ASP A 204 11.28 7.98 14.06
C ASP A 204 10.94 8.30 15.53
N ALA A 205 9.73 8.78 15.81
CA ALA A 205 9.27 9.00 17.19
C ALA A 205 9.34 7.74 18.09
N ALA A 206 9.38 6.52 17.51
CA ALA A 206 9.58 5.29 18.26
C ALA A 206 11.06 4.96 18.51
N THR A 207 11.99 5.43 17.67
CA THR A 207 13.43 5.16 17.79
C THR A 207 14.13 6.15 18.74
N GLN A 208 13.58 7.35 18.92
CA GLN A 208 14.16 8.41 19.77
C GLN A 208 13.92 8.23 21.29
N LYS A 209 13.16 7.22 21.73
CA LYS A 209 12.87 6.98 23.16
C LYS A 209 13.94 6.13 23.89
N LYS A 210 15.21 6.22 23.47
CA LYS A 210 16.33 5.55 24.16
C LYS A 210 17.09 6.51 25.05
#